data_AF-A0A4V1V0L8-F1
#
_entry.id   AF-A0A4V1V0L8-F1
#
_cell.length_a   1.000
_cell.length_b   1.000
_cell.length_c   1.000
_cell.angle_alpha   90.00
_cell.angle_beta   90.00
_cell.angle_gamma   90.00
#
_symmetry.space_group_name_H-M   'P 1'
#
loop_
_entity.id
_entity.type
_entity.pdbx_description
1 polymer ?
#
loop_
_entity_poly.entity_id
_entity_poly.type
_entity_poly.pdbx_seq_one_letter_code
_entity_poly.pdbx_strand_id
1 'polypeptide(L)' 'MNIIRIPKAANGANVASLVITGGFSGRVRAALTIGNPMSSTSQCQDYETVEQAEAFAISAAQEHRAAVLVIEDRT' A
#
# COMPACT_ATOMS: atom_id res chain seq x y z
N MET A 1 4.25 8.91 -8.02
CA MET A 1 4.94 8.08 -7.00
C MET A 1 5.18 8.92 -5.76
N ASN A 2 4.70 8.48 -4.61
CA ASN A 2 4.82 9.13 -3.31
C ASN A 2 5.41 8.12 -2.30
N ILE A 3 6.24 8.58 -1.35
CA ILE A 3 6.89 7.69 -0.37
C ILE A 3 6.60 8.22 1.03
N ILE A 4 5.89 7.42 1.82
CA ILE A 4 5.52 7.73 3.20
C ILE A 4 6.41 6.90 4.13
N ARG A 5 7.12 7.57 5.04
CA ARG A 5 7.87 6.90 6.12
C ARG A 5 6.92 6.63 7.29
N ILE A 6 6.86 5.39 7.77
CA ILE A 6 6.02 5.02 8.90
C ILE A 6 6.88 5.06 10.18
N PRO A 7 6.68 6.03 11.09
CA PRO A 7 7.61 6.32 12.19
C PRO A 7 7.70 5.24 13.29
N LYS A 8 6.94 4.15 13.21
CA LYS A 8 6.90 3.07 14.22
C LYS A 8 7.56 1.75 13.80
N ALA A 9 8.16 1.68 12.61
CA ALA A 9 8.74 0.43 12.14
C ALA A 9 10.13 0.18 12.73
N ALA A 10 10.38 -1.03 13.19
CA ALA A 10 11.71 -1.46 13.62
C ALA A 10 12.67 -1.56 12.42
N ASN A 11 13.93 -1.17 12.61
CA ASN A 11 14.96 -1.27 11.57
C ASN A 11 15.04 -2.70 11.00
N GLY A 12 14.88 -2.84 9.67
CA GLY A 12 14.86 -4.14 8.96
C GLY A 12 13.46 -4.71 8.67
N ALA A 13 12.39 -3.95 8.98
CA ALA A 13 11.01 -4.38 8.83
C ALA A 13 10.44 -4.14 7.42
N ASN A 14 9.38 -4.89 7.11
CA ASN A 14 8.64 -4.97 5.85
C ASN A 14 8.53 -3.66 5.05
N VAL A 15 8.55 -3.75 3.74
CA VAL A 15 8.25 -2.67 2.80
C VAL A 15 6.80 -2.86 2.35
N ALA A 16 6.01 -1.79 2.41
CA ALA A 16 4.67 -1.75 1.82
C ALA A 16 4.74 -0.99 0.48
N SER A 17 4.11 -1.54 -0.56
CA SER A 17 4.01 -0.94 -1.89
C SER A 17 2.56 -1.01 -2.35
N LEU A 18 1.92 0.14 -2.48
CA LEU A 18 0.60 0.30 -3.06
C LEU A 18 0.73 0.76 -4.51
N VAL A 19 0.09 0.05 -5.43
CA VAL A 19 -0.13 0.51 -6.80
C VAL A 19 -1.63 0.74 -6.99
N ILE A 20 -2.00 1.94 -7.42
CA ILE A 20 -3.39 2.32 -7.70
C ILE A 20 -3.54 2.41 -9.22
N THR A 21 -4.51 1.72 -9.79
CA THR A 21 -4.80 1.77 -11.23
C THR A 21 -6.29 2.02 -11.48
N GLY A 22 -6.64 2.40 -12.71
CA GLY A 22 -8.05 2.49 -13.11
C GLY A 22 -8.78 1.16 -12.92
N GLY A 23 -9.85 1.18 -12.14
CA GLY A 23 -10.77 0.07 -11.92
C GLY A 23 -12.01 0.17 -12.82
N PHE A 24 -12.92 -0.80 -12.69
CA PHE A 24 -14.16 -0.79 -13.47
C PHE A 24 -15.18 0.21 -12.89
N SER A 25 -16.01 0.81 -13.73
CA SER A 25 -17.12 1.68 -13.32
C SER A 25 -16.70 2.93 -12.49
N GLY A 26 -15.57 3.55 -12.83
CA GLY A 26 -15.09 4.78 -12.17
C GLY A 26 -14.46 4.54 -10.80
N ARG A 27 -14.28 3.29 -10.39
CA ARG A 27 -13.56 2.88 -9.18
C ARG A 27 -12.06 2.86 -9.43
N VAL A 28 -11.30 2.83 -8.36
CA VAL A 28 -9.85 2.62 -8.38
C VAL A 28 -9.53 1.22 -7.87
N ARG A 29 -8.56 0.57 -8.50
CA ARG A 29 -8.06 -0.73 -8.06
C ARG A 29 -6.76 -0.52 -7.31
N ALA A 30 -6.69 -1.01 -6.09
CA ALA A 30 -5.51 -0.96 -5.24
C ALA A 30 -4.86 -2.33 -5.17
N ALA A 31 -3.59 -2.42 -5.53
CA ALA A 31 -2.75 -3.59 -5.33
C ALA A 31 -1.69 -3.25 -4.28
N LEU A 32 -1.84 -3.81 -3.08
CA LEU A 32 -0.94 -3.60 -1.97
C LEU A 32 -0.09 -4.84 -1.73
N THR A 33 1.23 -4.69 -1.79
CA THR A 33 2.19 -5.73 -1.41
C THR A 33 2.92 -5.29 -0.15
N ILE A 34 2.94 -6.15 0.88
CA ILE A 34 3.67 -5.91 2.12
C ILE A 34 4.60 -7.08 2.38
N GLY A 35 5.88 -6.82 2.56
CA GLY A 35 6.82 -7.88 2.86
C GLY A 35 8.27 -7.45 2.88
N ASN A 36 9.13 -8.42 3.12
CA ASN A 36 10.57 -8.29 2.97
C ASN A 36 11.04 -9.22 1.84
N PRO A 37 12.33 -9.19 1.46
CA PRO A 37 12.84 -10.04 0.37
C PRO A 37 12.64 -11.55 0.56
N MET A 38 12.37 -12.03 1.78
CA MET A 38 12.14 -13.46 2.07
C MET A 38 10.65 -13.84 2.15
N SER A 39 9.75 -12.90 2.45
CA SER A 39 8.32 -13.18 2.58
C SER A 39 7.48 -11.94 2.33
N SER A 40 6.46 -12.06 1.47
CA SER A 40 5.54 -10.99 1.14
C SER A 40 4.10 -11.49 0.99
N THR A 41 3.15 -10.68 1.42
CA THR A 41 1.73 -10.84 1.16
C THR A 41 1.25 -9.76 0.19
N SER A 42 0.37 -10.13 -0.72
CA SER A 42 -0.25 -9.20 -1.67
C SER A 42 -1.76 -9.26 -1.51
N GLN A 43 -2.39 -8.09 -1.46
CA GLN A 43 -3.83 -7.91 -1.38
C GLN A 43 -4.26 -7.00 -2.53
N CYS A 44 -5.39 -7.32 -3.15
CA CYS A 44 -5.93 -6.51 -4.23
C CYS A 44 -7.42 -6.27 -3.99
N GLN A 45 -7.82 -5.01 -3.96
CA GLN A 45 -9.18 -4.59 -3.66
C GLN A 45 -9.55 -3.35 -4.47
N ASP A 46 -10.82 -3.24 -4.86
CA ASP A 46 -11.37 -2.06 -5.52
C ASP A 46 -11.96 -1.11 -4.49
N TYR A 47 -11.72 0.18 -4.67
CA TYR A 47 -12.21 1.28 -3.84
C TYR A 47 -12.93 2.32 -4.68
N GLU A 48 -13.77 3.13 -4.05
CA GLU A 48 -14.51 4.19 -4.77
C GLU A 48 -13.61 5.38 -5.12
N THR A 49 -12.58 5.66 -4.31
CA THR A 49 -11.65 6.78 -4.52
C THR A 49 -10.21 6.42 -4.19
N VAL A 50 -9.26 7.22 -4.69
CA VAL A 50 -7.82 7.10 -4.41
C VAL A 50 -7.56 7.23 -2.91
N GLU A 51 -8.22 8.17 -2.23
CA GLU A 51 -8.03 8.43 -0.81
C GLU A 51 -8.41 7.21 0.06
N GLN A 52 -9.45 6.45 -0.33
CA GLN A 52 -9.82 5.20 0.34
C GLN A 52 -8.73 4.14 0.18
N ALA A 53 -8.15 4.01 -1.03
CA ALA A 53 -7.06 3.09 -1.30
C ALA A 53 -5.79 3.44 -0.50
N GLU A 54 -5.45 4.73 -0.41
CA GLU A 54 -4.32 5.20 0.39
C GLU A 54 -4.52 4.97 1.90
N ALA A 55 -5.70 5.28 2.42
CA ALA A 55 -6.03 5.07 3.83
C ALA A 55 -5.94 3.59 4.24
N PHE A 56 -6.41 2.69 3.36
CA PHE A 56 -6.24 1.25 3.53
C PHE A 56 -4.76 0.87 3.58
N ALA A 57 -3.95 1.33 2.64
CA ALA A 57 -2.53 0.99 2.59
C ALA A 57 -1.74 1.54 3.79
N ILE A 58 -2.07 2.73 4.29
CA ILE A 58 -1.48 3.27 5.51
C ILE A 58 -1.81 2.38 6.71
N SER A 59 -3.08 1.96 6.84
CA SER A 59 -3.52 1.10 7.95
C SER A 59 -2.81 -0.25 7.93
N ALA A 60 -2.80 -0.90 6.76
CA ALA A 60 -2.12 -2.19 6.59
C ALA A 60 -0.60 -2.07 6.78
N ALA A 61 0.05 -1.01 6.27
CA ALA A 61 1.47 -0.75 6.51
C ALA A 61 1.78 -0.60 8.02
N GLN A 62 0.90 0.05 8.78
CA GLN A 62 1.06 0.18 10.24
C GLN A 62 0.88 -1.15 10.97
N GLU A 63 -0.16 -1.93 10.64
CA GLU A 63 -0.43 -3.24 11.22
C GLU A 63 0.75 -4.21 11.03
N HIS A 64 1.30 -4.24 9.82
CA HIS A 64 2.44 -5.07 9.47
C HIS A 64 3.81 -4.47 9.83
N ARG A 65 3.81 -3.34 10.56
CA ARG A 65 5.00 -2.61 11.00
C ARG A 65 5.97 -2.30 9.86
N ALA A 66 5.44 -1.98 8.69
CA ALA A 66 6.23 -1.66 7.51
C ALA A 66 7.02 -0.37 7.72
N ALA A 67 8.28 -0.34 7.30
CA ALA A 67 9.18 0.81 7.44
C ALA A 67 8.84 1.97 6.50
N VAL A 68 8.38 1.61 5.31
CA VAL A 68 8.02 2.55 4.26
C VAL A 68 6.77 2.05 3.58
N LEU A 69 5.93 3.00 3.17
CA LEU A 69 4.84 2.80 2.24
C LEU A 69 5.16 3.59 0.97
N VAL A 70 5.30 2.89 -0.15
CA VAL A 70 5.44 3.48 -1.47
C VAL A 70 4.06 3.47 -2.12
N ILE A 71 3.59 4.62 -2.60
CA ILE A 71 2.32 4.77 -3.31
C ILE A 71 2.61 5.14 -4.75
N GLU A 72 2.16 4.30 -5.66
CA GLU A 72 2.24 4.54 -7.10
C GLU A 72 0.84 4.67 -7.67
N ASP A 73 0.40 5.92 -7.88
CA ASP A 73 -0.85 6.22 -8.57
C ASP A 73 -0.64 6.21 -10.09
N ARG A 74 -1.41 5.38 -10.78
CA ARG A 74 -1.47 5.20 -12.23
C ARG A 74 -2.92 5.26 -12.75
N THR A 75 -3.83 5.86 -11.98
CA THR A 75 -5.22 6.06 -12.39
C THR A 75 -5.37 7.07 -13.52
#